data_AF-A0A0Q3SP37-F1
#
_entry.id   AF-A0A0Q3SP37-F1
#
_cell.length_a   1.000
_cell.length_b   1.000
_cell.length_c   1.000
_cell.angle_alpha   90.00
_cell.angle_beta   90.00
_cell.angle_gamma   90.00
#
_symmetry.space_group_name_H-M   'P 1'
#
loop_
_entity.id
_entity.type
_entity.pdbx_description
1 polymer ?
#
loop_
_entity_poly.entity_id
_entity_poly.type
_entity_poly.pdbx_seq_one_letter_code
_entity_poly.pdbx_strand_id
1 'polypeptide(L)'
;MNFIDPSAIVDETAKVGYFSVIEKDVKIGKNVIVGNRVTIHEGTTIGDNTTIADGAVVGKPPKPAKTSTVKLSDSIPALEIGEEVTIGANCVIYRGAKIGSSTLIADLASVRENVEIGNFVIVGRGVTVENFVKIGDRTKIQSNSYITAYTTLEEKVFIAPCVTTTNDNFMGRTEERFDKIKGAHVKKGARVGGASIILPGIVVEEETFVAAGALVTKNTEAKTLVKGVPAKFVKMVDERELL
;
A
#
# COMPACT_ATOMS: atom_id res chain seq x y z
N MET A 1 22.00 -18.25 13.53
CA MET A 1 22.99 -17.16 13.53
C MET A 1 22.42 -16.04 12.68
N ASN A 2 22.56 -14.79 13.12
CA ASN A 2 22.15 -13.63 12.33
C ASN A 2 23.27 -13.26 11.36
N PHE A 3 22.93 -12.65 10.23
CA PHE A 3 23.89 -11.99 9.37
C PHE A 3 23.61 -10.49 9.39
N ILE A 4 24.62 -9.70 9.74
CA ILE A 4 24.56 -8.23 9.69
C ILE A 4 25.81 -7.79 8.93
N ASP A 5 25.61 -7.13 7.79
CA ASP A 5 26.71 -6.61 7.00
C ASP A 5 27.49 -5.54 7.80
N PRO A 6 28.84 -5.51 7.72
CA PRO A 6 29.65 -4.53 8.44
C PRO A 6 29.35 -3.06 8.12
N SER A 7 28.75 -2.75 6.97
CA SER A 7 28.36 -1.37 6.64
C SER A 7 26.97 -0.97 7.16
N ALA A 8 26.21 -1.92 7.71
CA ALA A 8 24.92 -1.61 8.33
C ALA A 8 25.10 -0.84 9.64
N ILE A 9 24.29 0.19 9.83
CA ILE A 9 24.26 1.02 11.04
C ILE A 9 23.03 0.60 11.83
N VAL A 10 23.25 -0.09 12.95
CA VAL A 10 22.19 -0.55 13.86
C VAL A 10 22.40 0.14 15.20
N ASP A 11 21.40 0.91 15.64
CA ASP A 11 21.43 1.56 16.95
C ASP A 11 21.56 0.52 18.08
N GLU A 12 22.29 0.86 19.14
CA GLU A 12 22.57 -0.04 20.27
C GLU A 12 21.32 -0.49 21.03
N THR A 13 20.24 0.29 20.95
CA THR A 13 18.96 -0.02 21.59
C THR A 13 18.06 -0.92 20.74
N ALA A 14 18.40 -1.12 19.45
CA ALA A 14 17.64 -1.97 18.56
C ALA A 14 17.83 -3.46 18.92
N LYS A 15 16.76 -4.24 18.74
CA LYS A 15 16.76 -5.68 19.01
C LYS A 15 16.57 -6.43 17.70
N VAL A 16 17.44 -7.40 17.45
CA VAL A 16 17.36 -8.24 16.25
C VAL A 16 17.15 -9.70 16.65
N GLY A 17 16.01 -10.24 16.23
CA GLY A 17 15.63 -11.64 16.43
C GLY A 17 16.52 -12.62 15.68
N TYR A 18 16.24 -13.91 15.82
CA TYR A 18 17.10 -14.96 15.32
C TYR A 18 16.93 -15.21 13.82
N PHE A 19 18.02 -15.59 13.16
CA PHE A 19 18.09 -15.95 11.75
C PHE A 19 17.69 -14.81 10.81
N SER A 20 17.88 -13.57 11.25
CA SER A 20 17.61 -12.38 10.46
C SER A 20 18.85 -11.95 9.67
N VAL A 21 18.62 -11.35 8.51
CA VAL A 21 19.62 -10.89 7.55
C VAL A 21 19.47 -9.38 7.36
N ILE A 22 20.54 -8.64 7.63
CA ILE A 22 20.63 -7.19 7.44
C ILE A 22 21.74 -6.95 6.41
N GLU A 23 21.37 -6.45 5.23
CA GLU A 23 22.29 -6.20 4.12
C GLU A 23 23.01 -4.85 4.25
N LYS A 24 23.84 -4.54 3.24
CA LYS A 24 24.70 -3.36 3.17
C LYS A 24 23.93 -2.06 3.36
N ASP A 25 24.55 -1.11 4.04
CA ASP A 25 24.11 0.29 4.16
C ASP A 25 22.70 0.47 4.73
N VAL A 26 22.15 -0.58 5.36
CA VAL A 26 20.90 -0.52 6.11
C VAL A 26 21.10 0.36 7.34
N LYS A 27 20.09 1.18 7.65
CA LYS A 27 20.06 2.06 8.83
C LYS A 27 18.87 1.72 9.69
N ILE A 28 19.13 1.33 10.93
CA ILE A 28 18.12 0.97 11.93
C ILE A 28 18.19 1.96 13.10
N GLY A 29 17.09 2.68 13.32
CA GLY A 29 16.93 3.65 14.39
C GLY A 29 16.79 3.05 15.79
N LYS A 30 16.54 3.92 16.76
CA LYS A 30 16.44 3.59 18.19
C LYS A 30 15.22 2.74 18.50
N ASN A 31 15.36 1.83 19.45
CA ASN A 31 14.30 0.96 19.95
C ASN A 31 13.57 0.16 18.86
N VAL A 32 14.18 -0.01 17.69
CA VAL A 32 13.59 -0.82 16.63
C VAL A 32 13.62 -2.29 17.04
N ILE A 33 12.50 -2.98 16.83
CA ILE A 33 12.38 -4.41 17.11
C ILE A 33 12.27 -5.16 15.78
N VAL A 34 13.32 -5.88 15.42
CA VAL A 34 13.33 -6.80 14.29
C VAL A 34 13.07 -8.21 14.81
N GLY A 35 12.03 -8.86 14.29
CA GLY A 35 11.64 -10.22 14.62
C GLY A 35 12.60 -11.28 14.07
N ASN A 36 12.15 -12.53 14.10
CA ASN A 36 12.91 -13.68 13.62
C ASN A 36 12.75 -13.88 12.12
N ARG A 37 13.80 -14.36 11.45
CA ARG A 37 13.78 -14.66 10.00
C ARG A 37 13.41 -13.46 9.14
N VAL A 38 13.75 -12.25 9.58
CA VAL A 38 13.52 -11.03 8.82
C VAL A 38 14.66 -10.82 7.83
N THR A 39 14.36 -10.39 6.61
CA THR A 39 15.37 -9.94 5.64
C THR A 39 15.19 -8.46 5.36
N ILE A 40 16.23 -7.67 5.60
CA ILE A 40 16.27 -6.23 5.35
C ILE A 40 17.31 -5.97 4.26
N HIS A 41 16.84 -5.57 3.08
CA HIS A 41 17.67 -5.39 1.91
C HIS A 41 18.41 -4.04 1.90
N GLU A 42 19.46 -4.01 1.07
CA GLU A 42 20.43 -2.91 0.95
C GLU A 42 19.83 -1.50 0.96
N GLY A 43 20.45 -0.61 1.75
CA GLY A 43 20.14 0.81 1.83
C GLY A 43 18.82 1.16 2.55
N THR A 44 18.05 0.16 2.99
CA THR A 44 16.77 0.39 3.70
C THR A 44 16.99 1.21 4.97
N THR A 45 16.17 2.24 5.18
CA THR A 45 16.19 3.07 6.39
C THR A 45 14.92 2.84 7.21
N ILE A 46 15.09 2.59 8.51
CA ILE A 46 14.01 2.31 9.47
C ILE A 46 14.07 3.32 10.61
N GLY A 47 13.00 4.09 10.77
CA GLY A 47 12.86 5.08 11.84
C GLY A 47 12.63 4.47 13.21
N ASP A 48 12.85 5.30 14.23
CA ASP A 48 12.81 4.93 15.65
C ASP A 48 11.47 4.29 16.06
N ASN A 49 11.52 3.42 17.08
CA ASN A 49 10.35 2.76 17.68
C ASN A 49 9.53 1.91 16.69
N THR A 50 10.09 1.56 15.54
CA THR A 50 9.46 0.68 14.55
C THR A 50 9.57 -0.79 14.94
N THR A 51 8.54 -1.56 14.67
CA THR A 51 8.55 -3.03 14.84
C THR A 51 8.40 -3.72 13.49
N ILE A 52 9.26 -4.70 13.21
CA ILE A 52 9.19 -5.56 12.03
C ILE A 52 9.01 -7.00 12.52
N ALA A 53 7.83 -7.57 12.33
CA ALA A 53 7.51 -8.90 12.82
C ALA A 53 8.12 -10.03 11.97
N ASP A 54 8.01 -11.24 12.51
CA ASP A 54 8.69 -12.43 12.02
C ASP A 54 8.43 -12.72 10.53
N GLY A 55 9.48 -13.13 9.82
CA GLY A 55 9.43 -13.55 8.43
C GLY A 55 9.22 -12.43 7.40
N ALA A 56 9.15 -11.17 7.83
CA ALA A 56 9.00 -10.05 6.90
C ALA A 56 10.24 -9.88 6.00
N VAL A 57 10.02 -9.46 4.76
CA VAL A 57 11.06 -9.13 3.79
C VAL A 57 10.86 -7.68 3.35
N VAL A 58 11.82 -6.80 3.65
CA VAL A 58 11.70 -5.37 3.39
C VAL A 58 12.87 -4.87 2.53
N GLY A 59 12.60 -3.89 1.67
CA GLY A 59 13.56 -3.36 0.70
C GLY A 59 13.77 -4.25 -0.52
N LYS A 60 12.87 -5.23 -0.75
CA LYS A 60 13.03 -6.24 -1.82
C LYS A 60 13.21 -5.57 -3.19
N PRO A 61 14.26 -5.90 -3.96
CA PRO A 61 14.39 -5.43 -5.33
C PRO A 61 13.34 -6.13 -6.22
N PRO A 62 12.62 -5.39 -7.07
CA PRO A 62 11.75 -6.01 -8.05
C PRO A 62 12.58 -6.77 -9.09
N LYS A 63 12.08 -7.94 -9.48
CA LYS A 63 12.70 -8.79 -10.50
C LYS A 63 11.63 -9.25 -11.49
N PRO A 64 11.30 -8.43 -12.51
CA PRO A 64 10.35 -8.81 -13.53
C PRO A 64 10.86 -10.02 -14.31
N ALA A 65 9.93 -10.89 -14.70
CA ALA A 65 10.21 -11.92 -15.70
C ALA A 65 10.45 -11.28 -17.07
N LYS A 66 11.14 -11.99 -17.98
CA LYS A 66 11.36 -11.53 -19.37
C LYS A 66 10.07 -11.24 -20.14
N THR A 67 8.96 -11.85 -19.74
CA THR A 67 7.62 -11.66 -20.31
C THR A 67 6.84 -10.52 -19.66
N SER A 68 7.38 -9.90 -18.60
CA SER A 68 6.75 -8.78 -17.93
C SER A 68 6.79 -7.54 -18.81
N THR A 69 5.69 -6.82 -18.86
CA THR A 69 5.59 -5.53 -19.53
C THR A 69 6.08 -4.38 -18.64
N VAL A 70 6.32 -4.65 -17.35
CA VAL A 70 6.83 -3.66 -16.40
C VAL A 70 8.31 -3.40 -16.70
N LYS A 71 8.61 -2.20 -17.20
CA LYS A 71 9.98 -1.69 -17.32
C LYS A 71 10.41 -1.13 -15.98
N LEU A 72 11.46 -1.71 -15.39
CA LEU A 72 12.08 -1.13 -14.20
C LEU A 72 12.93 0.07 -14.60
N SER A 73 12.95 1.10 -13.77
CA SER A 73 13.98 2.14 -13.87
C SER A 73 15.33 1.57 -13.44
N ASP A 74 16.42 2.12 -13.99
CA ASP A 74 17.79 1.66 -13.71
C ASP A 74 18.21 1.91 -12.25
N SER A 75 17.51 2.81 -11.54
CA SER A 75 17.72 3.07 -10.11
C SER A 75 16.39 3.35 -9.41
N ILE A 76 15.86 2.35 -8.72
CA ILE A 76 14.75 2.53 -7.78
C ILE A 76 15.38 2.88 -6.43
N PRO A 77 14.97 3.94 -5.71
CA PRO A 77 15.58 4.27 -4.42
C PRO A 77 15.42 3.12 -3.40
N ALA A 78 16.15 3.17 -2.30
CA ALA A 78 15.97 2.24 -1.20
C ALA A 78 14.59 2.44 -0.52
N LEU A 79 14.20 1.50 0.34
CA LEU A 79 12.98 1.63 1.14
C LEU A 79 13.20 2.62 2.30
N GLU A 80 12.25 3.53 2.49
CA GLU A 80 12.20 4.46 3.62
C GLU A 80 10.99 4.13 4.51
N ILE A 81 11.24 3.78 5.77
CA ILE A 81 10.22 3.53 6.80
C ILE A 81 10.37 4.59 7.89
N GLY A 82 9.28 5.29 8.19
CA GLY A 82 9.19 6.29 9.25
C GLY A 82 9.30 5.71 10.66
N GLU A 83 9.02 6.54 11.66
CA GLU A 83 9.03 6.15 13.07
C GLU A 83 7.68 5.54 13.50
N GLU A 84 7.70 4.74 14.56
CA GLU A 84 6.51 4.10 15.15
C GLU A 84 5.71 3.25 14.15
N VAL A 85 6.36 2.73 13.11
CA VAL A 85 5.71 1.87 12.13
C VAL A 85 5.61 0.45 12.69
N THR A 86 4.51 -0.23 12.42
CA THR A 86 4.38 -1.67 12.69
C THR A 86 4.25 -2.43 11.38
N ILE A 87 5.21 -3.29 11.09
CA ILE A 87 5.21 -4.21 9.95
C ILE A 87 4.91 -5.60 10.48
N GLY A 88 3.81 -6.17 10.00
CA GLY A 88 3.28 -7.47 10.37
C GLY A 88 4.10 -8.64 9.84
N ALA A 89 3.74 -9.83 10.30
CA ALA A 89 4.47 -11.05 9.99
C ALA A 89 4.33 -11.40 8.52
N ASN A 90 5.44 -11.86 7.92
CA ASN A 90 5.51 -12.29 6.53
C ASN A 90 5.05 -11.24 5.51
N CYS A 91 5.15 -9.95 5.85
CA CYS A 91 4.95 -8.88 4.87
C CYS A 91 6.09 -8.85 3.84
N VAL A 92 5.78 -8.42 2.62
CA VAL A 92 6.79 -8.17 1.58
C VAL A 92 6.71 -6.72 1.13
N ILE A 93 7.76 -5.95 1.38
CA ILE A 93 7.82 -4.53 1.05
C ILE A 93 9.01 -4.28 0.14
N TYR A 94 8.75 -3.67 -1.01
CA TYR A 94 9.74 -3.46 -2.04
C TYR A 94 10.50 -2.15 -1.84
N ARG A 95 11.68 -2.07 -2.45
CA ARG A 95 12.46 -0.83 -2.52
C ARG A 95 11.69 0.25 -3.29
N GLY A 96 11.99 1.51 -2.98
CA GLY A 96 11.36 2.68 -3.55
C GLY A 96 9.99 3.02 -2.95
N ALA A 97 9.47 2.17 -2.06
CA ALA A 97 8.34 2.57 -1.24
C ALA A 97 8.79 3.53 -0.12
N LYS A 98 7.88 4.43 0.27
CA LYS A 98 8.02 5.35 1.39
C LYS A 98 6.83 5.17 2.32
N ILE A 99 7.09 4.89 3.59
CA ILE A 99 6.06 4.63 4.60
C ILE A 99 6.16 5.68 5.69
N GLY A 100 5.11 6.49 5.84
CA GLY A 100 5.00 7.51 6.88
C GLY A 100 4.83 6.93 8.28
N SER A 101 4.99 7.80 9.28
CA SER A 101 5.05 7.43 10.69
C SER A 101 3.72 6.93 11.25
N SER A 102 3.81 6.17 12.35
CA SER A 102 2.66 5.62 13.08
C SER A 102 1.69 4.82 12.19
N THR A 103 2.23 4.19 11.14
CA THR A 103 1.50 3.39 10.16
C THR A 103 1.58 1.90 10.49
N LEU A 104 0.49 1.18 10.26
CA LEU A 104 0.41 -0.27 10.39
C LEU A 104 0.35 -0.92 9.00
N ILE A 105 1.28 -1.81 8.71
CA ILE A 105 1.23 -2.75 7.59
C ILE A 105 1.01 -4.15 8.18
N ALA A 106 -0.25 -4.60 8.26
CA ALA A 106 -0.61 -5.83 8.95
C ALA A 106 -0.16 -7.10 8.19
N ASP A 107 -0.20 -8.25 8.87
CA ASP A 107 0.37 -9.52 8.42
C ASP A 107 0.01 -9.88 6.97
N LEU A 108 0.96 -10.51 6.27
CA LEU A 108 0.82 -11.01 4.90
C LEU A 108 0.53 -9.92 3.85
N ALA A 109 0.59 -8.64 4.20
CA ALA A 109 0.45 -7.58 3.22
C ALA A 109 1.67 -7.48 2.29
N SER A 110 1.44 -7.01 1.07
CA SER A 110 2.48 -6.76 0.09
C SER A 110 2.41 -5.31 -0.39
N VAL A 111 3.54 -4.61 -0.36
CA VAL A 111 3.68 -3.23 -0.85
C VAL A 111 4.77 -3.20 -1.91
N ARG A 112 4.39 -2.92 -3.14
CA ARG A 112 5.28 -2.92 -4.31
C ARG A 112 6.12 -1.65 -4.39
N GLU A 113 7.01 -1.62 -5.38
CA GLU A 113 7.95 -0.55 -5.61
C GLU A 113 7.26 0.79 -5.94
N ASN A 114 7.93 1.91 -5.60
CA ASN A 114 7.46 3.27 -5.90
C ASN A 114 6.06 3.59 -5.31
N VAL A 115 5.75 3.06 -4.13
CA VAL A 115 4.52 3.37 -3.39
C VAL A 115 4.78 4.46 -2.37
N GLU A 116 3.86 5.41 -2.23
CA GLU A 116 3.89 6.43 -1.16
C GLU A 116 2.74 6.16 -0.19
N ILE A 117 3.06 5.94 1.08
CA ILE A 117 2.09 5.77 2.18
C ILE A 117 2.32 6.89 3.19
N GLY A 118 1.26 7.63 3.50
CA GLY A 118 1.27 8.71 4.49
C GLY A 118 1.35 8.22 5.94
N ASN A 119 1.05 9.13 6.87
CA ASN A 119 1.10 8.89 8.30
C ASN A 119 -0.23 8.32 8.82
N PHE A 120 -0.18 7.56 9.92
CA PHE A 120 -1.37 6.99 10.57
C PHE A 120 -2.23 6.12 9.64
N VAL A 121 -1.61 5.49 8.65
CA VAL A 121 -2.30 4.62 7.69
C VAL A 121 -2.45 3.22 8.27
N ILE A 122 -3.53 2.53 7.92
CA ILE A 122 -3.69 1.09 8.18
C ILE A 122 -3.79 0.38 6.84
N VAL A 123 -2.82 -0.49 6.56
CA VAL A 123 -2.87 -1.49 5.49
C VAL A 123 -3.16 -2.84 6.14
N GLY A 124 -4.37 -3.35 5.93
CA GLY A 124 -4.90 -4.54 6.57
C GLY A 124 -4.26 -5.84 6.10
N ARG A 125 -4.58 -6.94 6.79
CA ARG A 125 -4.00 -8.26 6.55
C ARG A 125 -4.21 -8.69 5.09
N GLY A 126 -3.14 -9.12 4.42
CA GLY A 126 -3.22 -9.64 3.05
C GLY A 126 -3.60 -8.60 1.99
N VAL A 127 -3.61 -7.30 2.31
CA VAL A 127 -3.77 -6.25 1.31
C VAL A 127 -2.57 -6.27 0.38
N THR A 128 -2.83 -6.15 -0.92
CA THR A 128 -1.79 -5.96 -1.92
C THR A 128 -1.88 -4.56 -2.48
N VAL A 129 -0.81 -3.80 -2.32
CA VAL A 129 -0.61 -2.46 -2.87
C VAL A 129 0.38 -2.57 -4.01
N GLU A 130 -0.11 -2.39 -5.24
CA GLU A 130 0.72 -2.43 -6.45
C GLU A 130 1.56 -1.16 -6.61
N ASN A 131 2.49 -1.19 -7.57
CA ASN A 131 3.48 -0.14 -7.78
C ASN A 131 2.85 1.20 -8.19
N PHE A 132 3.52 2.32 -7.87
CA PHE A 132 3.03 3.68 -8.17
C PHE A 132 1.70 4.06 -7.54
N VAL A 133 1.32 3.41 -6.43
CA VAL A 133 0.14 3.79 -5.63
C VAL A 133 0.51 4.89 -4.64
N LYS A 134 -0.42 5.83 -4.42
CA LYS A 134 -0.31 6.87 -3.38
C LYS A 134 -1.45 6.72 -2.38
N ILE A 135 -1.13 6.73 -1.08
CA ILE A 135 -2.09 6.60 0.03
C ILE A 135 -1.87 7.76 0.99
N GLY A 136 -2.87 8.62 1.13
CA GLY A 136 -2.83 9.78 2.04
C GLY A 136 -2.99 9.41 3.51
N ASP A 137 -2.75 10.40 4.37
CA ASP A 137 -2.75 10.25 5.82
C ASP A 137 -4.08 9.72 6.38
N ARG A 138 -4.02 8.96 7.47
CA ARG A 138 -5.20 8.46 8.20
C ARG A 138 -6.16 7.61 7.36
N THR A 139 -5.70 7.11 6.22
CA THR A 139 -6.45 6.21 5.35
C THR A 139 -6.39 4.78 5.89
N LYS A 140 -7.50 4.05 5.76
CA LYS A 140 -7.62 2.67 6.24
C LYS A 140 -8.03 1.76 5.09
N ILE A 141 -7.21 0.75 4.83
CA ILE A 141 -7.45 -0.28 3.83
C ILE A 141 -7.60 -1.59 4.57
N GLN A 142 -8.79 -2.18 4.52
CA GLN A 142 -9.10 -3.39 5.26
C GLN A 142 -8.68 -4.64 4.49
N SER A 143 -8.68 -5.78 5.20
CA SER A 143 -8.07 -7.04 4.78
C SER A 143 -8.45 -7.50 3.37
N ASN A 144 -7.48 -8.11 2.69
CA ASN A 144 -7.60 -8.74 1.38
C ASN A 144 -8.09 -7.82 0.25
N SER A 145 -7.98 -6.50 0.41
CA SER A 145 -8.23 -5.57 -0.69
C SER A 145 -7.04 -5.53 -1.66
N TYR A 146 -7.33 -5.35 -2.95
CA TYR A 146 -6.35 -5.25 -4.02
C TYR A 146 -6.35 -3.82 -4.58
N ILE A 147 -5.26 -3.09 -4.38
CA ILE A 147 -5.09 -1.71 -4.82
C ILE A 147 -4.12 -1.70 -6.01
N THR A 148 -4.67 -1.58 -7.22
CA THR A 148 -3.89 -1.65 -8.46
C THR A 148 -2.99 -0.46 -8.67
N ALA A 149 -1.95 -0.67 -9.50
CA ALA A 149 -0.98 0.35 -9.86
C ALA A 149 -1.65 1.64 -10.35
N TYR A 150 -1.03 2.76 -10.03
CA TYR A 150 -1.49 4.12 -10.34
C TYR A 150 -2.77 4.56 -9.61
N THR A 151 -3.24 3.80 -8.62
CA THR A 151 -4.35 4.24 -7.77
C THR A 151 -3.88 5.32 -6.81
N THR A 152 -4.69 6.36 -6.64
CA THR A 152 -4.52 7.39 -5.61
C THR A 152 -5.66 7.30 -4.61
N LEU A 153 -5.34 7.11 -3.34
CA LEU A 153 -6.24 7.27 -2.22
C LEU A 153 -5.80 8.53 -1.46
N GLU A 154 -6.66 9.54 -1.36
CA GLU A 154 -6.40 10.75 -0.57
C GLU A 154 -6.48 10.47 0.94
N GLU A 155 -6.37 11.49 1.78
CA GLU A 155 -6.44 11.33 3.23
C GLU A 155 -7.82 10.90 3.74
N LYS A 156 -7.82 10.19 4.86
CA LYS A 156 -9.03 9.72 5.58
C LYS A 156 -9.99 8.88 4.71
N VAL A 157 -9.49 8.25 3.65
CA VAL A 157 -10.25 7.29 2.85
C VAL A 157 -10.46 6.00 3.65
N PHE A 158 -11.60 5.36 3.47
CA PHE A 158 -11.87 4.03 4.03
C PHE A 158 -12.15 3.03 2.90
N ILE A 159 -11.29 2.04 2.75
CA ILE A 159 -11.47 0.91 1.84
C ILE A 159 -11.81 -0.32 2.69
N ALA A 160 -13.05 -0.80 2.61
CA ALA A 160 -13.52 -1.97 3.34
C ALA A 160 -12.89 -3.28 2.81
N PRO A 161 -13.10 -4.45 3.47
CA PRO A 161 -12.46 -5.69 3.08
C PRO A 161 -12.81 -6.14 1.66
N CYS A 162 -11.86 -6.82 1.01
CA CYS A 162 -12.04 -7.43 -0.31
C CYS A 162 -12.42 -6.43 -1.44
N VAL A 163 -12.15 -5.13 -1.27
CA VAL A 163 -12.33 -4.16 -2.36
C VAL A 163 -11.26 -4.36 -3.40
N THR A 164 -11.64 -4.28 -4.67
CA THR A 164 -10.72 -4.41 -5.80
C THR A 164 -10.76 -3.14 -6.63
N THR A 165 -9.62 -2.45 -6.78
CA THR A 165 -9.46 -1.47 -7.86
C THR A 165 -8.90 -2.17 -9.09
N THR A 166 -9.19 -1.63 -10.26
CA THR A 166 -8.68 -2.12 -11.54
C THR A 166 -8.07 -0.96 -12.32
N ASN A 167 -7.21 -1.24 -13.30
CA ASN A 167 -6.49 -0.18 -14.01
C ASN A 167 -6.36 -0.35 -15.54
N ASP A 168 -6.88 -1.42 -16.15
CA ASP A 168 -6.84 -1.64 -17.60
C ASP A 168 -8.23 -2.01 -18.14
N ASN A 169 -8.90 -1.06 -18.79
CA ASN A 169 -10.20 -1.30 -19.46
C ASN A 169 -10.03 -1.80 -20.90
N PHE A 170 -8.86 -1.56 -21.50
CA PHE A 170 -8.62 -1.90 -22.89
C PHE A 170 -8.35 -3.39 -23.03
N MET A 171 -7.58 -3.98 -22.11
CA MET A 171 -7.20 -5.41 -22.05
C MET A 171 -6.82 -6.01 -23.42
N GLY A 172 -6.36 -5.17 -24.34
CA GLY A 172 -6.01 -5.54 -25.70
C GLY A 172 -4.65 -6.23 -25.75
N ARG A 173 -4.34 -6.82 -26.90
CA ARG A 173 -3.04 -7.48 -27.14
C ARG A 173 -2.01 -6.55 -27.80
N THR A 174 -2.37 -5.28 -28.03
CA THR A 174 -1.53 -4.27 -28.68
C THR A 174 -0.83 -3.37 -27.66
N GLU A 175 0.25 -2.70 -28.07
CA GLU A 175 1.03 -1.81 -27.20
C GLU A 175 0.23 -0.57 -26.72
N GLU A 176 -0.78 -0.14 -27.49
CA GLU A 176 -1.69 0.96 -27.14
C GLU A 176 -2.34 0.79 -25.75
N ARG A 177 -2.45 -0.46 -25.26
CA ARG A 177 -2.97 -0.74 -23.92
C ARG A 177 -2.21 0.01 -22.82
N PHE A 178 -0.90 0.19 -22.97
CA PHE A 178 -0.05 0.73 -21.91
C PHE A 178 -0.36 2.20 -21.63
N ASP A 179 -0.69 2.97 -22.67
CA ASP A 179 -1.07 4.39 -22.56
C ASP A 179 -2.46 4.59 -21.95
N LYS A 180 -3.25 3.51 -21.88
CA LYS A 180 -4.62 3.51 -21.36
C LYS A 180 -4.73 3.02 -19.92
N ILE A 181 -3.64 2.55 -19.32
CA ILE A 181 -3.64 2.09 -17.92
C ILE A 181 -3.83 3.29 -16.99
N LYS A 182 -4.89 3.26 -16.19
CA LYS A 182 -5.23 4.33 -15.24
C LYS A 182 -5.80 3.73 -13.96
N GLY A 183 -5.16 3.99 -12.83
CA GLY A 183 -5.71 3.61 -11.53
C GLY A 183 -6.91 4.48 -11.14
N ALA A 184 -7.61 4.06 -10.10
CA ALA A 184 -8.70 4.85 -9.54
C ALA A 184 -8.18 6.07 -8.75
N HIS A 185 -9.01 7.09 -8.60
CA HIS A 185 -8.75 8.22 -7.69
C HIS A 185 -9.88 8.29 -6.67
N VAL A 186 -9.59 7.90 -5.43
CA VAL A 186 -10.56 7.94 -4.33
C VAL A 186 -10.23 9.15 -3.47
N LYS A 187 -11.11 10.15 -3.51
CA LYS A 187 -10.91 11.44 -2.86
C LYS A 187 -11.19 11.39 -1.36
N LYS A 188 -10.76 12.46 -0.69
CA LYS A 188 -10.82 12.65 0.76
C LYS A 188 -12.14 12.20 1.38
N GLY A 189 -12.03 11.42 2.45
CA GLY A 189 -13.19 10.96 3.23
C GLY A 189 -14.11 9.96 2.56
N ALA A 190 -13.88 9.63 1.28
CA ALA A 190 -14.71 8.64 0.59
C ALA A 190 -14.57 7.25 1.24
N ARG A 191 -15.67 6.51 1.24
CA ARG A 191 -15.81 5.19 1.86
C ARG A 191 -16.24 4.19 0.79
N VAL A 192 -15.46 3.14 0.62
CA VAL A 192 -15.73 2.06 -0.33
C VAL A 192 -16.10 0.80 0.43
N GLY A 193 -17.36 0.39 0.33
CA GLY A 193 -17.92 -0.77 1.01
C GLY A 193 -17.33 -2.09 0.53
N GLY A 194 -17.41 -3.12 1.38
CA GLY A 194 -16.69 -4.37 1.17
C GLY A 194 -17.09 -5.08 -0.12
N ALA A 195 -16.14 -5.81 -0.72
CA ALA A 195 -16.33 -6.54 -1.98
C ALA A 195 -16.75 -5.67 -3.19
N SER A 196 -16.58 -4.34 -3.12
CA SER A 196 -16.83 -3.47 -4.27
C SER A 196 -15.69 -3.53 -5.28
N ILE A 197 -16.02 -3.30 -6.55
CA ILE A 197 -15.06 -3.22 -7.65
C ILE A 197 -15.11 -1.81 -8.23
N ILE A 198 -13.95 -1.16 -8.32
CA ILE A 198 -13.78 0.16 -8.94
C ILE A 198 -13.10 -0.02 -10.31
N LEU A 199 -13.76 0.43 -11.37
CA LEU A 199 -13.22 0.36 -12.72
C LEU A 199 -12.03 1.33 -12.94
N PRO A 200 -11.22 1.10 -13.99
CA PRO A 200 -10.05 1.92 -14.31
C PRO A 200 -10.37 3.39 -14.50
N GLY A 201 -9.54 4.28 -13.95
CA GLY A 201 -9.63 5.73 -14.11
C GLY A 201 -10.85 6.39 -13.45
N ILE A 202 -11.62 5.64 -12.65
CA ILE A 202 -12.80 6.18 -11.96
C ILE A 202 -12.38 7.07 -10.80
N VAL A 203 -13.04 8.22 -10.71
CA VAL A 203 -12.96 9.14 -9.58
C VAL A 203 -14.12 8.87 -8.63
N VAL A 204 -13.80 8.48 -7.40
CA VAL A 204 -14.77 8.45 -6.29
C VAL A 204 -14.63 9.76 -5.54
N GLU A 205 -15.60 10.63 -5.72
CA GLU A 205 -15.60 12.01 -5.21
C GLU A 205 -15.63 12.07 -3.67
N GLU A 206 -15.24 13.23 -3.13
CA GLU A 206 -15.12 13.47 -1.69
C GLU A 206 -16.35 13.01 -0.92
N GLU A 207 -16.12 12.36 0.22
CA GLU A 207 -17.17 11.87 1.12
C GLU A 207 -18.21 10.92 0.49
N THR A 208 -18.00 10.45 -0.74
CA THR A 208 -18.89 9.47 -1.38
C THR A 208 -18.87 8.18 -0.56
N PHE A 209 -20.05 7.61 -0.33
CA PHE A 209 -20.18 6.26 0.18
C PHE A 209 -20.59 5.30 -0.95
N VAL A 210 -19.67 4.41 -1.33
CA VAL A 210 -19.95 3.28 -2.21
C VAL A 210 -20.43 2.11 -1.35
N ALA A 211 -21.67 1.66 -1.55
CA ALA A 211 -22.22 0.53 -0.81
C ALA A 211 -21.47 -0.77 -1.11
N ALA A 212 -21.50 -1.72 -0.17
CA ALA A 212 -20.87 -3.03 -0.34
C ALA A 212 -21.36 -3.77 -1.60
N GLY A 213 -20.45 -4.48 -2.26
CA GLY A 213 -20.72 -5.25 -3.48
C GLY A 213 -21.01 -4.43 -4.73
N ALA A 214 -20.76 -3.11 -4.72
CA ALA A 214 -21.04 -2.27 -5.87
C ALA A 214 -19.98 -2.40 -6.97
N LEU A 215 -20.40 -2.29 -8.23
CA LEU A 215 -19.52 -2.15 -9.39
C LEU A 215 -19.53 -0.69 -9.86
N VAL A 216 -18.49 0.06 -9.53
CA VAL A 216 -18.39 1.49 -9.84
C VAL A 216 -17.84 1.66 -11.26
N THR A 217 -18.73 1.99 -12.20
CA THR A 217 -18.39 2.09 -13.63
C THR A 217 -18.27 3.52 -14.15
N LYS A 218 -18.55 4.52 -13.31
CA LYS A 218 -18.55 5.95 -13.64
C LYS A 218 -18.09 6.73 -12.42
N ASN A 219 -17.56 7.93 -12.66
CA ASN A 219 -17.25 8.85 -11.58
C ASN A 219 -18.51 9.11 -10.73
N THR A 220 -18.32 9.25 -9.43
CA THR A 220 -19.41 9.59 -8.51
C THR A 220 -19.55 11.10 -8.40
N GLU A 221 -20.60 11.56 -7.71
CA GLU A 221 -20.71 12.94 -7.24
C GLU A 221 -20.38 12.98 -5.74
N ALA A 222 -19.86 14.11 -5.27
CA ALA A 222 -19.44 14.26 -3.87
C ALA A 222 -20.60 14.05 -2.90
N LYS A 223 -20.30 13.47 -1.73
CA LYS A 223 -21.27 13.24 -0.62
C LYS A 223 -22.48 12.39 -1.03
N THR A 224 -22.34 11.56 -2.06
CA THR A 224 -23.44 10.67 -2.52
C THR A 224 -23.28 9.25 -2.00
N LEU A 225 -24.39 8.57 -1.79
CA LEU A 225 -24.46 7.13 -1.63
C LEU A 225 -24.74 6.49 -2.99
N VAL A 226 -23.84 5.63 -3.46
CA VAL A 226 -24.02 4.82 -4.68
C VAL A 226 -24.08 3.34 -4.36
N LYS A 227 -24.90 2.56 -5.09
CA LYS A 227 -25.00 1.10 -4.89
C LYS A 227 -25.35 0.33 -6.17
N GLY A 228 -25.04 -0.96 -6.18
CA GLY A 228 -25.49 -1.90 -7.21
C GLY A 228 -24.47 -2.22 -8.30
N VAL A 229 -24.91 -3.00 -9.28
CA VAL A 229 -24.11 -3.45 -10.44
C VAL A 229 -24.89 -3.15 -11.72
N PRO A 230 -24.54 -2.08 -12.47
CA PRO A 230 -23.58 -1.04 -12.11
C PRO A 230 -24.08 -0.16 -10.96
N ALA A 231 -23.15 0.51 -10.27
CA ALA A 231 -23.44 1.40 -9.16
C ALA A 231 -24.24 2.63 -9.66
N LYS A 232 -25.30 2.98 -8.93
CA LYS A 232 -26.15 4.14 -9.21
C LYS A 232 -26.37 4.95 -7.94
N PHE A 233 -26.55 6.26 -8.11
CA PHE A 233 -26.97 7.17 -7.05
C PHE A 233 -28.22 6.66 -6.34
N VAL A 234 -28.24 6.80 -5.01
CA VAL A 234 -29.37 6.45 -4.15
C VAL A 234 -29.91 7.68 -3.44
N LYS A 235 -29.02 8.39 -2.74
CA LYS A 235 -29.31 9.57 -1.93
C LYS A 235 -28.00 10.29 -1.58
N MET A 236 -28.11 11.46 -0.97
CA MET A 236 -26.98 12.08 -0.27
C MET A 236 -26.64 11.30 1.00
N VAL A 237 -25.36 11.31 1.37
CA VAL A 237 -24.87 10.87 2.68
C VAL A 237 -25.41 11.83 3.76
N ASP A 238 -25.75 11.31 4.93
CA ASP A 238 -26.23 12.13 6.04
C ASP A 238 -25.10 13.05 6.53
N GLU A 239 -25.41 14.32 6.82
CA GLU A 239 -24.38 15.31 7.23
C GLU A 239 -23.62 14.86 8.49
N ARG A 240 -24.25 14.09 9.38
CA ARG A 240 -23.62 13.55 10.59
C ARG A 240 -22.58 12.46 10.31
N GLU A 241 -22.56 11.93 9.09
CA GLU A 241 -21.64 10.89 8.65
C GLU A 241 -20.46 11.45 7.84
N LEU A 242 -20.38 12.77 7.63
CA LEU A 242 -19.28 13.45 6.91
C LEU A 242 -18.15 13.86 7.88
N LEU A 243 -16.92 14.05 7.37
CA LEU A 243 -15.76 14.53 8.15
C LEU A 243 -15.75 16.04 8.43
#